data_AF-A0A7Z9XPM0-F1
#
_entry.id   AF-A0A7Z9XPM0-F1
#
_cell.length_a   1.000
_cell.length_b   1.000
_cell.length_c   1.000
_cell.angle_alpha   90.00
_cell.angle_beta   90.00
_cell.angle_gamma   90.00
#
_symmetry.space_group_name_H-M   'P 1'
#
loop_
_entity.id
_entity.type
_entity.pdbx_description
1 polymer ?
#
loop_
_entity_poly.entity_id
_entity_poly.type
_entity_poly.pdbx_seq_one_letter_code
_entity_poly.pdbx_strand_id
1 'polypeptide(L)'
;EVLGEDGKYRVNANVTWQVLGVLRNARREDTRKRLSIARTRRVMKENTPLFKDILKTRAEIAKLLGYANWADYRIEIKMAKNGKTARDFLQRLKTGLAPKYKQELATFAKLKAGETGNPNAKIRYWDIPYYKNLLTKTRYQVDKDALKVFFELENTLGGMFSIFEELFGIRITPSEAPYKWVDDLRLYAVTDAASGAPLGLIYMDMFPRDSKYNHFAQFSVTPAKRLPNGKYQRPVAALICNFPPPGNGKPSLLTYDHVETLFHEFGHALHTVLTQADYMEFSGTSVPRDFVEAPSQMLENWVRDKKVLDRFAVDYRDGKSKIPAETLNKLEEVRLATIGTHYRRQLAFGLLDLSIHMTTDPKVFDSVIDVTNKIMGDTYLPVPEGSGLIASFGHLGGGYDAGYYGYAWADAISADMASVFKQAPGGLMDRNIGKRLRNEIYAVGDARDIDVSIRAFLQREPSLDPFFEFIGLKQK
;
A
#
# COMPACT_ATOMS: atom_id res chain seq x y z
N GLU A 1 5.60 10.84 -23.00
CA GLU A 1 5.84 10.39 -24.39
C GLU A 1 4.95 11.11 -25.39
N VAL A 2 4.80 12.44 -25.30
CA VAL A 2 4.23 13.20 -26.43
C VAL A 2 5.19 14.35 -26.68
N LEU A 3 5.96 14.25 -27.76
CA LEU A 3 6.61 15.41 -28.35
C LEU A 3 5.46 16.25 -28.93
N GLY A 4 5.15 17.38 -28.29
CA GLY A 4 4.25 18.35 -28.87
C GLY A 4 4.84 18.90 -30.16
N GLU A 5 3.98 19.43 -31.03
CA GLU A 5 4.38 20.13 -32.25
C GLU A 5 5.35 21.31 -31.98
N ASP A 6 5.43 21.77 -30.72
CA ASP A 6 6.38 22.79 -30.24
C ASP A 6 7.76 22.23 -29.84
N GLY A 7 8.03 20.94 -30.12
CA GLY A 7 9.28 20.27 -29.78
C GLY A 7 9.45 19.95 -28.29
N LYS A 8 8.41 20.08 -27.46
CA LYS A 8 8.47 19.82 -26.01
C LYS A 8 7.75 18.54 -25.63
N TYR A 9 8.22 17.89 -24.57
CA TYR A 9 7.52 16.74 -24.00
C TYR A 9 6.35 17.19 -23.11
N ARG A 10 5.16 16.62 -23.33
CA ARG A 10 4.02 16.78 -22.41
C ARG A 10 4.10 15.79 -21.26
N VAL A 11 3.88 16.30 -20.04
CA VAL A 11 3.82 15.53 -18.79
C VAL A 11 2.51 15.83 -18.11
N ASN A 12 1.70 14.79 -17.87
CA ASN A 12 0.38 14.90 -17.31
C ASN A 12 0.42 14.84 -15.78
N ALA A 13 0.05 15.93 -15.12
CA ALA A 13 0.07 16.01 -13.66
C ALA A 13 -0.93 15.06 -12.98
N ASN A 14 -1.95 14.56 -13.67
CA ASN A 14 -2.88 13.54 -13.15
C ASN A 14 -2.32 12.11 -13.27
N VAL A 15 -1.34 11.85 -14.13
CA VAL A 15 -0.76 10.52 -14.36
C VAL A 15 0.40 10.26 -13.39
N THR A 16 0.17 9.39 -12.40
CA THR A 16 1.09 9.18 -11.27
C THR A 16 2.50 8.74 -11.70
N TRP A 17 2.63 7.79 -12.63
CA TRP A 17 3.94 7.30 -13.06
C TRP A 17 4.76 8.35 -13.81
N GLN A 18 4.12 9.22 -14.61
CA GLN A 18 4.78 10.34 -15.28
C GLN A 18 5.29 11.36 -14.25
N VAL A 19 4.47 11.68 -13.25
CA VAL A 19 4.84 12.57 -12.16
C VAL A 19 6.03 12.02 -11.38
N LEU A 20 5.99 10.76 -10.98
CA LEU A 20 7.09 10.13 -10.25
C LEU A 20 8.36 10.03 -11.11
N GLY A 21 8.25 9.76 -12.40
CA GLY A 21 9.38 9.75 -13.33
C GLY A 21 10.13 11.07 -13.35
N VAL A 22 9.40 12.20 -13.44
CA VAL A 22 10.00 13.54 -13.38
C VAL A 22 10.52 13.87 -12.00
N LEU A 23 9.73 13.67 -10.93
CA LEU A 23 10.14 14.05 -9.57
C LEU A 23 11.35 13.25 -9.07
N ARG A 24 11.56 12.02 -9.53
CA ARG A 24 12.70 11.18 -9.15
C ARG A 24 13.98 11.48 -9.94
N ASN A 25 13.87 12.02 -11.16
CA ASN A 25 15.02 12.06 -12.10
C ASN A 25 15.35 13.45 -12.67
N ALA A 26 14.41 14.39 -12.72
CA ALA A 26 14.68 15.70 -13.31
C ALA A 26 15.64 16.51 -12.43
N ARG A 27 16.86 16.77 -12.93
CA ARG A 27 17.89 17.54 -12.21
C ARG A 27 17.47 18.98 -11.92
N ARG A 28 16.74 19.60 -12.85
CA ARG A 28 16.25 20.98 -12.69
C ARG A 28 15.17 21.07 -11.60
N GLU A 29 15.49 21.76 -10.51
CA GLU A 29 14.55 21.97 -9.39
C GLU A 29 13.25 22.66 -9.85
N ASP A 30 13.34 23.66 -10.75
CA ASP A 30 12.16 24.36 -11.27
C ASP A 30 11.16 23.41 -11.95
N THR A 31 11.64 22.42 -12.70
CA THR A 31 10.79 21.41 -13.34
C THR A 31 10.05 20.58 -12.29
N ARG A 32 10.74 20.14 -11.23
CA ARG A 32 10.12 19.39 -10.12
C ARG A 32 9.12 20.23 -9.35
N LYS A 33 9.45 21.50 -9.08
CA LYS A 33 8.60 22.46 -8.38
C LYS A 33 7.32 22.74 -9.16
N ARG A 34 7.42 23.11 -10.44
CA ARG A 34 6.26 23.38 -11.31
C ARG A 34 5.32 22.19 -11.41
N LEU A 35 5.88 20.99 -11.59
CA LEU A 35 5.06 19.77 -11.66
C LEU A 35 4.40 19.44 -10.33
N SER A 36 5.10 19.65 -9.21
CA SER A 36 4.52 19.44 -7.87
C SER A 36 3.36 20.39 -7.62
N ILE A 37 3.50 21.68 -7.98
CA ILE A 37 2.42 22.67 -7.89
C ILE A 37 1.23 22.25 -8.76
N ALA A 38 1.46 21.85 -10.00
CA ALA A 38 0.40 21.38 -10.89
C ALA A 38 -0.31 20.14 -10.30
N ARG A 39 0.44 19.19 -9.74
CA ARG A 39 -0.10 17.97 -9.11
C ARG A 39 -0.96 18.28 -7.89
N THR A 40 -0.53 19.20 -7.02
CA THR A 40 -1.22 19.53 -5.77
C THR A 40 -2.37 20.52 -5.96
N ARG A 41 -2.53 21.12 -7.15
CA ARG A 41 -3.66 22.00 -7.50
C ARG A 41 -4.75 21.34 -8.34
N ARG A 42 -4.58 20.06 -8.71
CA ARG A 42 -5.58 19.34 -9.49
C ARG A 42 -6.94 19.41 -8.80
N VAL A 43 -7.98 19.66 -9.61
CA VAL A 43 -9.40 19.68 -9.21
C VAL A 43 -9.69 20.58 -7.99
N MET A 44 -8.80 21.51 -7.66
CA MET A 44 -8.94 22.34 -6.45
C MET A 44 -10.14 23.27 -6.54
N LYS A 45 -10.42 23.83 -7.72
CA LYS A 45 -11.55 24.75 -7.93
C LYS A 45 -12.88 24.03 -7.75
N GLU A 46 -12.98 22.83 -8.27
CA GLU A 46 -14.19 22.02 -8.30
C GLU A 46 -14.42 21.29 -6.97
N ASN A 47 -13.39 20.63 -6.43
CA ASN A 47 -13.56 19.77 -5.25
C ASN A 47 -13.50 20.51 -3.92
N THR A 48 -12.87 21.68 -3.84
CA THR A 48 -12.83 22.43 -2.56
C THR A 48 -14.22 22.74 -2.02
N PRO A 49 -15.16 23.37 -2.76
CA PRO A 49 -16.49 23.64 -2.24
C PRO A 49 -17.25 22.35 -1.86
N LEU A 50 -17.21 21.34 -2.71
CA LEU A 50 -17.83 20.02 -2.44
C LEU A 50 -17.30 19.40 -1.15
N PHE A 51 -15.99 19.49 -0.91
CA PHE A 51 -15.38 18.93 0.28
C PHE A 51 -15.80 19.67 1.56
N LYS A 52 -16.00 20.99 1.49
CA LYS A 52 -16.56 21.76 2.62
C LYS A 52 -17.95 21.28 2.98
N ASP A 53 -18.80 21.08 1.97
CA ASP A 53 -20.17 20.61 2.17
C ASP A 53 -20.17 19.19 2.75
N ILE A 54 -19.34 18.29 2.21
CA ILE A 54 -19.15 16.94 2.75
C ILE A 54 -18.77 16.96 4.23
N LEU A 55 -17.81 17.79 4.64
CA LEU A 55 -17.38 17.87 6.05
C LEU A 55 -18.50 18.39 6.96
N LYS A 56 -19.23 19.42 6.53
CA LYS A 56 -20.39 19.95 7.26
C LYS A 56 -21.48 18.89 7.43
N THR A 57 -21.85 18.22 6.34
CA THR A 57 -22.85 17.15 6.35
C THR A 57 -22.42 15.98 7.22
N ARG A 58 -21.15 15.56 7.16
CA ARG A 58 -20.60 14.50 8.01
C ARG A 58 -20.68 14.86 9.50
N ALA A 59 -20.32 16.09 9.86
CA ALA A 59 -20.44 16.55 11.24
C ALA A 59 -21.90 16.57 11.72
N GLU A 60 -22.83 16.97 10.86
CA GLU A 60 -24.27 16.93 11.14
C GLU A 60 -24.79 15.50 11.32
N ILE A 61 -24.44 14.57 10.42
CA ILE A 61 -24.80 13.15 10.53
C ILE A 61 -24.31 12.58 11.86
N ALA A 62 -23.04 12.82 12.21
CA ALA A 62 -22.47 12.33 13.45
C ALA A 62 -23.25 12.83 14.68
N LYS A 63 -23.58 14.13 14.68
CA LYS A 63 -24.38 14.75 15.75
C LYS A 63 -25.79 14.14 15.84
N LEU A 64 -26.48 13.95 14.71
CA LEU A 64 -27.82 13.36 14.66
C LEU A 64 -27.83 11.91 15.16
N LEU A 65 -26.75 11.17 14.92
CA LEU A 65 -26.56 9.80 15.40
C LEU A 65 -26.02 9.73 16.85
N GLY A 66 -25.81 10.86 17.52
CA GLY A 66 -25.37 10.91 18.92
C GLY A 66 -23.86 10.80 19.15
N TYR A 67 -23.03 10.89 18.09
CA TYR A 67 -21.56 10.88 18.19
C TYR A 67 -21.00 12.30 18.34
N ALA A 68 -19.86 12.42 19.02
CA ALA A 68 -19.19 13.70 19.21
C ALA A 68 -18.67 14.32 17.90
N ASN A 69 -18.25 13.49 16.95
CA ASN A 69 -17.72 13.89 15.66
C ASN A 69 -17.76 12.73 14.66
N TRP A 70 -17.47 13.01 13.39
CA TRP A 70 -17.51 12.00 12.32
C TRP A 70 -16.49 10.88 12.51
N ALA A 71 -15.31 11.18 13.05
CA ALA A 71 -14.30 10.15 13.27
C ALA A 71 -14.74 9.11 14.32
N ASP A 72 -15.37 9.53 15.42
CA ASP A 72 -15.88 8.59 16.42
C ASP A 72 -16.98 7.68 15.83
N TYR A 73 -17.88 8.23 15.03
CA TYR A 73 -18.87 7.43 14.28
C TYR A 73 -18.21 6.40 13.35
N ARG A 74 -17.23 6.83 12.54
CA ARG A 74 -16.60 5.94 11.56
C ARG A 74 -15.66 4.91 12.16
N ILE A 75 -15.13 5.15 13.35
CA ILE A 75 -14.08 4.31 13.96
C ILE A 75 -14.65 3.34 14.99
N GLU A 76 -15.90 3.50 15.45
CA GLU A 76 -16.55 2.60 16.42
C GLU A 76 -16.41 1.11 16.06
N ILE A 77 -16.70 0.76 14.81
CA ILE A 77 -16.64 -0.63 14.31
C ILE A 77 -15.22 -1.09 13.92
N LYS A 78 -14.21 -0.22 14.08
CA LYS A 78 -12.82 -0.50 13.73
C LYS A 78 -12.04 -0.97 14.94
N MET A 79 -10.82 -1.48 14.76
CA MET A 79 -9.97 -1.91 15.88
C MET A 79 -9.61 -0.75 16.82
N ALA A 80 -9.40 0.45 16.30
CA ALA A 80 -9.06 1.61 17.13
C ALA A 80 -10.22 2.12 18.03
N LYS A 81 -11.47 1.71 17.77
CA LYS A 81 -12.72 2.05 18.49
C LYS A 81 -13.15 3.52 18.54
N ASN A 82 -12.23 4.49 18.53
CA ASN A 82 -12.55 5.92 18.48
C ASN A 82 -11.43 6.77 17.86
N GLY A 83 -11.74 8.01 17.51
CA GLY A 83 -10.81 8.94 16.87
C GLY A 83 -9.65 9.35 17.77
N LYS A 84 -9.83 9.37 19.10
CA LYS A 84 -8.77 9.69 20.06
C LYS A 84 -7.67 8.63 20.04
N THR A 85 -8.02 7.34 20.14
CA THR A 85 -7.06 6.23 20.06
C THR A 85 -6.25 6.27 18.75
N ALA A 86 -6.93 6.44 17.62
CA ALA A 86 -6.30 6.55 16.31
C ALA A 86 -5.32 7.74 16.24
N ARG A 87 -5.74 8.91 16.76
CA ARG A 87 -4.89 10.12 16.79
C ARG A 87 -3.67 9.92 17.69
N ASP A 88 -3.86 9.38 18.89
CA ASP A 88 -2.79 9.16 19.86
C ASP A 88 -1.73 8.18 19.32
N PHE A 89 -2.17 7.12 18.62
CA PHE A 89 -1.28 6.22 17.88
C PHE A 89 -0.41 6.97 16.87
N LEU A 90 -1.01 7.78 15.98
CA LEU A 90 -0.25 8.54 14.99
C LEU A 90 0.68 9.58 15.64
N GLN A 91 0.28 10.22 16.74
CA GLN A 91 1.12 11.18 17.46
C GLN A 91 2.32 10.52 18.13
N ARG A 92 2.15 9.31 18.70
CA ARG A 92 3.25 8.53 19.26
C ARG A 92 4.27 8.18 18.19
N LEU A 93 3.82 7.70 17.02
CA LEU A 93 4.70 7.43 15.87
C LEU A 93 5.39 8.69 15.36
N LYS A 94 4.64 9.81 15.24
CA LYS A 94 5.16 11.10 14.80
C LYS A 94 6.31 11.58 15.69
N THR A 95 6.15 11.41 17.00
CA THR A 95 7.13 11.79 18.03
C THR A 95 8.34 10.86 18.00
N GLY A 96 8.12 9.55 17.99
CA GLY A 96 9.18 8.54 17.93
C GLY A 96 10.07 8.68 16.69
N LEU A 97 9.47 8.96 15.52
CA LEU A 97 10.19 9.12 14.26
C LEU A 97 10.88 10.48 14.09
N ALA A 98 10.65 11.46 14.98
CA ALA A 98 11.18 12.82 14.80
C ALA A 98 12.72 12.90 14.70
N PRO A 99 13.52 12.19 15.52
CA PRO A 99 14.98 12.21 15.40
C PRO A 99 15.46 11.65 14.05
N LYS A 100 14.90 10.51 13.64
CA LYS A 100 15.21 9.85 12.37
C LYS A 100 14.83 10.73 11.18
N TYR A 101 13.62 11.29 11.21
CA TYR A 101 13.16 12.23 10.18
C TYR A 101 14.10 13.42 9.99
N LYS A 102 14.54 14.05 11.10
CA LYS A 102 15.48 15.17 11.07
C LYS A 102 16.83 14.75 10.47
N GLN A 103 17.33 13.56 10.81
CA GLN A 103 18.58 13.02 10.25
C GLN A 103 18.48 12.76 8.74
N GLU A 104 17.36 12.21 8.27
CA GLU A 104 17.12 11.95 6.85
C GLU A 104 17.02 13.25 6.05
N LEU A 105 16.28 14.25 6.55
CA LEU A 105 16.23 15.58 5.92
C LEU A 105 17.61 16.25 5.87
N ALA A 106 18.42 16.14 6.92
CA ALA A 106 19.78 16.66 6.92
C ALA A 106 20.67 15.94 5.89
N THR A 107 20.48 14.64 5.70
CA THR A 107 21.17 13.86 4.67
C THR A 107 20.81 14.36 3.27
N PHE A 108 19.52 14.55 3.00
CA PHE A 108 19.07 15.11 1.73
C PHE A 108 19.58 16.54 1.52
N ALA A 109 19.57 17.39 2.55
CA ALA A 109 20.08 18.76 2.47
C ALA A 109 21.57 18.80 2.11
N LYS A 110 22.38 17.89 2.66
CA LYS A 110 23.81 17.75 2.30
C LYS A 110 23.98 17.34 0.82
N LEU A 111 23.17 16.41 0.33
CA LEU A 111 23.19 16.04 -1.10
C LEU A 111 22.82 17.23 -2.00
N LYS A 112 21.79 17.99 -1.63
CA LYS A 112 21.40 19.21 -2.35
C LYS A 112 22.49 20.27 -2.33
N ALA A 113 23.13 20.47 -1.18
CA ALA A 113 24.23 21.43 -1.04
C ALA A 113 25.42 21.05 -1.95
N GLY A 114 25.78 19.77 -1.99
CA GLY A 114 26.84 19.28 -2.89
C GLY A 114 26.49 19.45 -4.37
N GLU A 115 25.25 19.20 -4.77
CA GLU A 115 24.81 19.36 -6.17
C GLU A 115 24.70 20.82 -6.61
N THR A 116 24.29 21.72 -5.71
CA THR A 116 24.01 23.14 -6.04
C THR A 116 25.14 24.09 -5.70
N GLY A 117 26.15 23.64 -4.94
CA GLY A 117 27.18 24.50 -4.38
C GLY A 117 26.68 25.44 -3.28
N ASN A 118 25.40 25.34 -2.86
CA ASN A 118 24.82 26.18 -1.82
C ASN A 118 24.85 25.46 -0.46
N PRO A 119 25.73 25.84 0.48
CA PRO A 119 25.84 25.17 1.78
C PRO A 119 24.57 25.32 2.66
N ASN A 120 23.74 26.32 2.36
CA ASN A 120 22.50 26.61 3.08
C ASN A 120 21.25 26.05 2.36
N ALA A 121 21.43 25.11 1.42
CA ALA A 121 20.33 24.54 0.68
C ALA A 121 19.31 23.84 1.60
N LYS A 122 18.04 24.20 1.45
CA LYS A 122 16.93 23.58 2.18
C LYS A 122 16.20 22.58 1.28
N ILE A 123 15.83 21.45 1.86
CA ILE A 123 14.97 20.46 1.22
C ILE A 123 13.53 20.95 1.23
N ARG A 124 12.90 20.88 0.06
CA ARG A 124 11.51 21.25 -0.17
C ARG A 124 10.66 20.02 -0.49
N TYR A 125 9.34 20.18 -0.47
CA TYR A 125 8.39 19.10 -0.76
C TYR A 125 8.68 18.38 -2.09
N TRP A 126 9.04 19.11 -3.14
CA TRP A 126 9.35 18.58 -4.48
C TRP A 126 10.74 17.96 -4.61
N ASP A 127 11.58 18.08 -3.57
CA ASP A 127 12.96 17.58 -3.59
C ASP A 127 13.06 16.14 -3.09
N ILE A 128 12.13 15.70 -2.24
CA ILE A 128 12.23 14.40 -1.56
C ILE A 128 12.37 13.23 -2.54
N PRO A 129 11.53 13.06 -3.58
CA PRO A 129 11.68 11.94 -4.49
C PRO A 129 13.03 11.92 -5.22
N TYR A 130 13.55 13.11 -5.56
CA TYR A 130 14.83 13.26 -6.25
C TYR A 130 16.01 12.89 -5.36
N TYR A 131 16.13 13.48 -4.16
CA TYR A 131 17.27 13.19 -3.28
C TYR A 131 17.19 11.81 -2.64
N LYS A 132 16.00 11.23 -2.48
CA LYS A 132 15.86 9.81 -2.15
C LYS A 132 16.44 8.91 -3.25
N ASN A 133 16.12 9.19 -4.52
CA ASN A 133 16.66 8.45 -5.66
C ASN A 133 18.18 8.67 -5.80
N LEU A 134 18.65 9.91 -5.64
CA LEU A 134 20.08 10.24 -5.67
C LEU A 134 20.84 9.50 -4.57
N LEU A 135 20.36 9.54 -3.33
CA LEU A 135 20.94 8.79 -2.20
C LEU A 135 21.05 7.29 -2.52
N THR A 136 19.99 6.71 -3.08
CA THR A 136 19.94 5.28 -3.47
C THR A 136 21.02 4.94 -4.50
N LYS A 137 21.16 5.79 -5.53
CA LYS A 137 22.13 5.56 -6.61
C LYS A 137 23.58 5.83 -6.19
N THR A 138 23.84 6.88 -5.40
CA THR A 138 25.21 7.30 -5.09
C THR A 138 25.79 6.60 -3.88
N ARG A 139 25.05 6.56 -2.76
CA ARG A 139 25.55 6.01 -1.50
C ARG A 139 25.44 4.49 -1.45
N TYR A 140 24.33 3.97 -1.95
CA TYR A 140 24.02 2.54 -1.87
C TYR A 140 24.31 1.78 -3.15
N GLN A 141 24.59 2.50 -4.26
CA GLN A 141 24.91 1.91 -5.57
C GLN A 141 23.88 0.89 -6.04
N VAL A 142 22.60 1.13 -5.71
CA VAL A 142 21.49 0.27 -6.13
C VAL A 142 20.79 0.92 -7.32
N ASP A 143 20.82 0.24 -8.46
CA ASP A 143 19.93 0.53 -9.58
C ASP A 143 18.73 -0.42 -9.55
N LYS A 144 17.60 0.05 -9.02
CA LYS A 144 16.35 -0.71 -9.00
C LYS A 144 15.86 -1.06 -10.42
N ASP A 145 16.19 -0.26 -11.43
CA ASP A 145 15.78 -0.56 -12.81
C ASP A 145 16.56 -1.75 -13.37
N ALA A 146 17.81 -1.97 -12.93
CA ALA A 146 18.60 -3.14 -13.31
C ALA A 146 18.00 -4.45 -12.79
N LEU A 147 17.19 -4.40 -11.72
CA LEU A 147 16.54 -5.59 -11.16
C LEU A 147 15.38 -6.13 -12.00
N LYS A 148 14.87 -5.36 -12.97
CA LYS A 148 13.72 -5.79 -13.79
C LYS A 148 13.97 -7.09 -14.54
N VAL A 149 15.22 -7.37 -14.89
CA VAL A 149 15.60 -8.59 -15.61
C VAL A 149 15.35 -9.86 -14.79
N PHE A 150 15.25 -9.76 -13.46
CA PHE A 150 14.97 -10.91 -12.59
C PHE A 150 13.47 -11.17 -12.40
N PHE A 151 12.60 -10.28 -12.89
CA PHE A 151 11.17 -10.31 -12.61
C PHE A 151 10.34 -10.33 -13.88
N GLU A 152 10.56 -11.36 -14.68
CA GLU A 152 9.67 -11.73 -15.78
C GLU A 152 8.31 -12.15 -15.20
N LEU A 153 7.21 -11.65 -15.77
CA LEU A 153 5.87 -11.77 -15.20
C LEU A 153 5.44 -13.24 -15.01
N GLU A 154 5.65 -14.12 -15.99
CA GLU A 154 5.21 -15.52 -15.90
C GLU A 154 5.98 -16.29 -14.81
N ASN A 155 7.30 -16.13 -14.75
CA ASN A 155 8.12 -16.68 -13.67
C ASN A 155 7.69 -16.14 -12.29
N THR A 156 7.41 -14.83 -12.21
CA THR A 156 6.97 -14.20 -10.97
C THR A 156 5.63 -14.76 -10.50
N LEU A 157 4.66 -14.92 -11.40
CA LEU A 157 3.36 -15.51 -11.10
C LEU A 157 3.48 -16.97 -10.68
N GLY A 158 4.21 -17.78 -11.43
CA GLY A 158 4.43 -19.20 -11.11
C GLY A 158 5.11 -19.39 -9.75
N GLY A 159 6.12 -18.56 -9.46
CA GLY A 159 6.80 -18.51 -8.17
C GLY A 159 5.86 -18.16 -7.02
N MET A 160 5.13 -17.07 -7.17
CA MET A 160 4.15 -16.60 -6.19
C MET A 160 3.08 -17.66 -5.92
N PHE A 161 2.53 -18.28 -6.96
CA PHE A 161 1.56 -19.38 -6.81
C PHE A 161 2.17 -20.54 -6.05
N SER A 162 3.36 -21.03 -6.44
CA SER A 162 4.04 -22.13 -5.76
C SER A 162 4.27 -21.86 -4.26
N ILE A 163 4.65 -20.63 -3.91
CA ILE A 163 4.82 -20.19 -2.51
C ILE A 163 3.50 -20.31 -1.76
N PHE A 164 2.41 -19.78 -2.30
CA PHE A 164 1.12 -19.75 -1.61
C PHE A 164 0.40 -21.10 -1.61
N GLU A 165 0.54 -21.91 -2.66
CA GLU A 165 0.11 -23.31 -2.67
C GLU A 165 0.74 -24.10 -1.52
N GLU A 166 2.03 -23.90 -1.28
CA GLU A 166 2.77 -24.54 -0.21
C GLU A 166 2.38 -24.02 1.19
N LEU A 167 2.29 -22.70 1.35
CA LEU A 167 1.98 -22.07 2.64
C LEU A 167 0.53 -22.30 3.08
N PHE A 168 -0.42 -22.10 2.18
CA PHE A 168 -1.84 -22.19 2.48
C PHE A 168 -2.38 -23.61 2.25
N GLY A 169 -1.63 -24.52 1.64
CA GLY A 169 -2.12 -25.87 1.34
C GLY A 169 -3.25 -25.85 0.31
N ILE A 170 -3.03 -25.13 -0.79
CA ILE A 170 -3.98 -24.96 -1.89
C ILE A 170 -3.36 -25.37 -3.23
N ARG A 171 -4.18 -25.38 -4.28
CA ARG A 171 -3.77 -25.48 -5.68
C ARG A 171 -4.36 -24.33 -6.47
N ILE A 172 -3.57 -23.72 -7.34
CA ILE A 172 -3.95 -22.61 -8.19
C ILE A 172 -3.73 -23.08 -9.63
N THR A 173 -4.82 -23.32 -10.36
CA THR A 173 -4.76 -23.91 -11.71
C THR A 173 -5.45 -23.00 -12.72
N PRO A 174 -4.92 -22.86 -13.95
CA PRO A 174 -5.62 -22.14 -15.00
C PRO A 174 -7.02 -22.72 -15.24
N SER A 175 -7.99 -21.83 -15.46
CA SER A 175 -9.36 -22.18 -15.80
C SER A 175 -9.83 -21.32 -16.97
N GLU A 176 -10.81 -21.83 -17.73
CA GLU A 176 -11.42 -21.05 -18.81
C GLU A 176 -12.40 -20.03 -18.26
N ALA A 177 -12.24 -18.77 -18.66
CA ALA A 177 -13.15 -17.70 -18.32
C ALA A 177 -14.42 -17.81 -19.18
N PRO A 178 -15.63 -17.98 -18.59
CA PRO A 178 -16.87 -18.05 -19.37
C PRO A 178 -17.18 -16.72 -20.05
N TYR A 179 -16.65 -15.61 -19.53
CA TYR A 179 -16.73 -14.29 -20.13
C TYR A 179 -15.39 -13.57 -19.96
N LYS A 180 -14.91 -12.95 -21.04
CA LYS A 180 -13.70 -12.12 -21.05
C LYS A 180 -14.06 -10.69 -21.42
N TRP A 181 -13.82 -9.74 -20.50
CA TRP A 181 -13.95 -8.30 -20.79
C TRP A 181 -12.71 -7.70 -21.47
N VAL A 182 -11.64 -8.49 -21.59
CA VAL A 182 -10.40 -8.18 -22.31
C VAL A 182 -9.74 -9.49 -22.74
N ASP A 183 -9.08 -9.51 -23.90
CA ASP A 183 -8.59 -10.75 -24.53
C ASP A 183 -7.54 -11.49 -23.68
N ASP A 184 -6.66 -10.73 -23.03
CA ASP A 184 -5.57 -11.22 -22.18
C ASP A 184 -6.00 -11.55 -20.74
N LEU A 185 -7.31 -11.51 -20.46
CA LEU A 185 -7.86 -11.87 -19.16
C LEU A 185 -7.58 -13.33 -18.83
N ARG A 186 -7.01 -13.56 -17.64
CA ARG A 186 -6.72 -14.90 -17.12
C ARG A 186 -7.68 -15.23 -15.98
N LEU A 187 -8.08 -16.49 -15.87
CA LEU A 187 -8.86 -17.00 -14.75
C LEU A 187 -8.13 -18.19 -14.12
N TYR A 188 -8.08 -18.21 -12.79
CA TYR A 188 -7.50 -19.30 -12.02
C TYR A 188 -8.53 -19.88 -11.05
N ALA A 189 -8.60 -21.20 -11.00
CA ALA A 189 -9.35 -21.93 -9.99
C ALA A 189 -8.46 -22.23 -8.79
N VAL A 190 -8.98 -21.95 -7.59
CA VAL A 190 -8.32 -22.23 -6.32
C VAL A 190 -9.04 -23.40 -5.65
N THR A 191 -8.30 -24.47 -5.34
CA THR A 191 -8.83 -25.65 -4.65
C THR A 191 -8.01 -25.97 -3.41
N ASP A 192 -8.62 -26.62 -2.43
CA ASP A 192 -7.90 -27.16 -1.29
C ASP A 192 -7.01 -28.32 -1.72
N ALA A 193 -5.73 -28.32 -1.32
CA ALA A 193 -4.78 -29.31 -1.81
C ALA A 193 -4.97 -30.72 -1.23
N ALA A 194 -5.61 -30.83 -0.05
CA ALA A 194 -5.81 -32.11 0.62
C ALA A 194 -7.11 -32.79 0.17
N SER A 195 -8.19 -32.02 0.08
CA SER A 195 -9.53 -32.54 -0.25
C SER A 195 -9.90 -32.42 -1.72
N GLY A 196 -9.20 -31.57 -2.49
CA GLY A 196 -9.60 -31.19 -3.85
C GLY A 196 -10.86 -30.30 -3.90
N ALA A 197 -11.39 -29.88 -2.75
CA ALA A 197 -12.59 -29.06 -2.70
C ALA A 197 -12.35 -27.70 -3.38
N PRO A 198 -13.27 -27.22 -4.24
CA PRO A 198 -13.15 -25.88 -4.80
C PRO A 198 -13.30 -24.84 -3.70
N LEU A 199 -12.47 -23.81 -3.72
CA LEU A 199 -12.48 -22.69 -2.76
C LEU A 199 -13.01 -21.42 -3.42
N GLY A 200 -12.53 -21.08 -4.62
CA GLY A 200 -12.98 -19.89 -5.33
C GLY A 200 -12.26 -19.71 -6.66
N LEU A 201 -12.52 -18.56 -7.30
CA LEU A 201 -11.89 -18.17 -8.57
C LEU A 201 -11.20 -16.80 -8.45
N ILE A 202 -10.12 -16.62 -9.20
CA ILE A 202 -9.39 -15.34 -9.31
C ILE A 202 -9.24 -14.97 -10.79
N TYR A 203 -9.90 -13.88 -11.20
CA TYR A 203 -9.61 -13.19 -12.45
C TYR A 203 -8.34 -12.35 -12.32
N MET A 204 -7.55 -12.26 -13.38
CA MET A 204 -6.28 -11.55 -13.43
C MET A 204 -6.22 -10.70 -14.70
N ASP A 205 -6.43 -9.39 -14.55
CA ASP A 205 -6.38 -8.36 -15.61
C ASP A 205 -5.10 -7.52 -15.43
N MET A 206 -4.01 -7.92 -16.11
CA MET A 206 -2.64 -7.55 -15.72
C MET A 206 -2.10 -6.26 -16.34
N PHE A 207 -2.64 -5.83 -17.48
CA PHE A 207 -2.02 -4.80 -18.33
C PHE A 207 -2.86 -3.50 -18.43
N PRO A 208 -2.22 -2.33 -18.61
CA PRO A 208 -2.93 -1.06 -18.75
C PRO A 208 -3.67 -0.96 -20.09
N ARG A 209 -4.82 -0.30 -20.09
CA ARG A 209 -5.55 0.11 -21.31
C ARG A 209 -6.37 1.35 -21.01
N ASP A 210 -6.82 2.04 -22.06
CA ASP A 210 -7.69 3.21 -21.92
C ASP A 210 -8.94 2.88 -21.12
N SER A 211 -9.36 3.82 -20.27
CA SER A 211 -10.53 3.73 -19.38
C SER A 211 -10.49 2.62 -18.30
N LYS A 212 -9.44 1.79 -18.24
CA LYS A 212 -9.23 0.84 -17.13
C LYS A 212 -8.90 1.59 -15.84
N TYR A 213 -9.34 1.04 -14.70
CA TYR A 213 -8.88 1.47 -13.39
C TYR A 213 -7.34 1.50 -13.33
N ASN A 214 -6.79 2.67 -13.06
CA ASN A 214 -5.36 2.98 -13.27
C ASN A 214 -4.48 2.75 -12.02
N HIS A 215 -5.04 2.13 -10.98
CA HIS A 215 -4.32 1.67 -9.78
C HIS A 215 -4.30 0.14 -9.73
N PHE A 216 -3.57 -0.39 -8.76
CA PHE A 216 -3.57 -1.81 -8.43
C PHE A 216 -4.63 -2.03 -7.36
N ALA A 217 -5.46 -3.06 -7.51
CA ALA A 217 -6.51 -3.39 -6.56
C ALA A 217 -7.03 -4.81 -6.79
N GLN A 218 -7.52 -5.41 -5.71
CA GLN A 218 -8.45 -6.53 -5.75
C GLN A 218 -9.89 -6.04 -5.63
N PHE A 219 -10.78 -6.58 -6.46
CA PHE A 219 -12.23 -6.37 -6.38
C PHE A 219 -12.95 -7.70 -6.15
N SER A 220 -13.89 -7.72 -5.22
CA SER A 220 -14.76 -8.88 -5.01
C SER A 220 -15.89 -8.84 -6.05
N VAL A 221 -15.95 -9.86 -6.91
CA VAL A 221 -16.96 -10.00 -7.97
C VAL A 221 -18.17 -10.78 -7.47
N THR A 222 -17.91 -11.86 -6.75
CA THR A 222 -18.95 -12.68 -6.11
C THR A 222 -18.55 -12.89 -4.65
N PRO A 223 -19.38 -12.50 -3.66
CA PRO A 223 -19.08 -12.71 -2.26
C PRO A 223 -19.25 -14.18 -1.88
N ALA A 224 -18.56 -14.63 -0.82
CA ALA A 224 -18.81 -15.94 -0.25
C ALA A 224 -20.00 -15.89 0.71
N LYS A 225 -20.84 -16.93 0.71
CA LYS A 225 -21.93 -17.08 1.70
C LYS A 225 -22.52 -18.48 1.66
N ARG A 226 -23.16 -18.88 2.75
CA ARG A 226 -24.07 -20.02 2.76
C ARG A 226 -25.43 -19.60 2.21
N LEU A 227 -25.93 -20.35 1.24
CA LEU A 227 -27.25 -20.14 0.64
C LEU A 227 -28.33 -20.80 1.51
N PRO A 228 -29.61 -20.38 1.40
CA PRO A 228 -30.72 -20.97 2.16
C PRO A 228 -30.88 -22.49 1.98
N ASN A 229 -30.45 -23.04 0.84
CA ASN A 229 -30.47 -24.48 0.56
C ASN A 229 -29.25 -25.24 1.12
N GLY A 230 -28.44 -24.60 1.98
CA GLY A 230 -27.26 -25.18 2.61
C GLY A 230 -25.99 -25.22 1.74
N LYS A 231 -26.09 -24.92 0.43
CA LYS A 231 -24.92 -24.88 -0.46
C LYS A 231 -24.06 -23.64 -0.16
N TYR A 232 -22.75 -23.78 -0.32
CA TYR A 232 -21.82 -22.67 -0.21
C TYR A 232 -21.62 -21.98 -1.56
N GLN A 233 -21.96 -20.69 -1.65
CA GLN A 233 -21.60 -19.82 -2.76
C GLN A 233 -20.12 -19.47 -2.62
N ARG A 234 -19.31 -19.90 -3.58
CA ARG A 234 -17.87 -19.66 -3.57
C ARG A 234 -17.54 -18.26 -4.08
N PRO A 235 -16.54 -17.60 -3.47
CA PRO A 235 -16.13 -16.27 -3.86
C PRO A 235 -15.42 -16.25 -5.23
N VAL A 236 -15.54 -15.11 -5.91
CA VAL A 236 -14.79 -14.76 -7.11
C VAL A 236 -14.14 -13.40 -6.88
N ALA A 237 -12.82 -13.32 -7.02
CA ALA A 237 -12.05 -12.09 -6.97
C ALA A 237 -11.56 -11.69 -8.36
N ALA A 238 -11.35 -10.40 -8.58
CA ALA A 238 -10.66 -9.86 -9.74
C ALA A 238 -9.45 -9.03 -9.30
N LEU A 239 -8.27 -9.46 -9.72
CA LEU A 239 -7.02 -8.75 -9.52
C LEU A 239 -6.78 -7.83 -10.72
N ILE A 240 -6.82 -6.52 -10.47
CA ILE A 240 -6.64 -5.49 -11.48
C ILE A 240 -5.24 -4.88 -11.29
N CYS A 241 -4.36 -5.09 -12.27
CA CYS A 241 -2.99 -4.59 -12.27
C CYS A 241 -2.70 -3.77 -13.52
N ASN A 242 -1.58 -3.04 -13.53
CA ASN A 242 -1.19 -2.18 -14.65
C ASN A 242 0.31 -2.36 -14.96
N PHE A 243 0.74 -3.62 -15.09
CA PHE A 243 2.14 -3.94 -15.38
C PHE A 243 2.53 -3.60 -16.82
N PRO A 244 3.82 -3.34 -17.10
CA PRO A 244 4.28 -3.09 -18.46
C PRO A 244 3.96 -4.30 -19.36
N PRO A 245 3.23 -4.14 -20.48
CA PRO A 245 2.97 -5.25 -21.39
C PRO A 245 4.26 -5.78 -22.03
N PRO A 246 4.29 -7.04 -22.50
CA PRO A 246 5.40 -7.53 -23.32
C PRO A 246 5.51 -6.68 -24.60
N GLY A 247 6.73 -6.51 -25.12
CA GLY A 247 6.96 -5.68 -26.30
C GLY A 247 8.41 -5.64 -26.76
N ASN A 248 8.63 -5.31 -28.04
CA ASN A 248 9.97 -5.22 -28.65
C ASN A 248 10.82 -6.49 -28.47
N GLY A 249 10.21 -7.66 -28.59
CA GLY A 249 10.88 -8.96 -28.39
C GLY A 249 11.25 -9.28 -26.93
N LYS A 250 10.79 -8.48 -25.96
CA LYS A 250 11.02 -8.70 -24.52
C LYS A 250 9.72 -9.12 -23.83
N PRO A 251 9.79 -9.99 -22.81
CA PRO A 251 8.63 -10.34 -22.00
C PRO A 251 8.20 -9.14 -21.12
N SER A 252 7.07 -9.29 -20.42
CA SER A 252 6.66 -8.32 -19.40
C SER A 252 7.63 -8.37 -18.23
N LEU A 253 8.34 -7.25 -17.98
CA LEU A 253 9.32 -7.15 -16.90
C LEU A 253 8.79 -6.23 -15.80
N LEU A 254 8.76 -6.76 -14.58
CA LEU A 254 8.29 -6.07 -13.39
C LEU A 254 9.45 -5.33 -12.71
N THR A 255 9.14 -4.19 -12.12
CA THR A 255 10.07 -3.55 -11.17
C THR A 255 10.01 -4.29 -9.83
N TYR A 256 11.02 -4.14 -8.99
CA TYR A 256 10.96 -4.65 -7.61
C TYR A 256 9.68 -4.19 -6.87
N ASP A 257 9.31 -2.92 -7.02
CA ASP A 257 8.11 -2.35 -6.41
C ASP A 257 6.81 -2.95 -7.02
N HIS A 258 6.83 -3.37 -8.30
CA HIS A 258 5.70 -4.08 -8.92
C HIS A 258 5.52 -5.49 -8.34
N VAL A 259 6.61 -6.20 -8.03
CA VAL A 259 6.54 -7.53 -7.43
C VAL A 259 6.00 -7.43 -6.00
N GLU A 260 6.45 -6.43 -5.22
CA GLU A 260 5.86 -6.12 -3.91
C GLU A 260 4.34 -5.88 -4.01
N THR A 261 3.94 -5.04 -4.98
CA THR A 261 2.51 -4.73 -5.24
C THR A 261 1.73 -5.99 -5.67
N LEU A 262 2.32 -6.86 -6.49
CA LEU A 262 1.67 -8.11 -6.92
C LEU A 262 1.39 -9.03 -5.73
N PHE A 263 2.36 -9.22 -4.83
CA PHE A 263 2.20 -10.01 -3.62
C PHE A 263 1.15 -9.41 -2.68
N HIS A 264 1.15 -8.08 -2.53
CA HIS A 264 0.15 -7.36 -1.75
C HIS A 264 -1.27 -7.63 -2.27
N GLU A 265 -1.53 -7.35 -3.55
CA GLU A 265 -2.87 -7.47 -4.12
C GLU A 265 -3.32 -8.94 -4.19
N PHE A 266 -2.40 -9.86 -4.46
CA PHE A 266 -2.71 -11.29 -4.43
C PHE A 266 -3.05 -11.77 -3.01
N GLY A 267 -2.48 -11.13 -1.98
CA GLY A 267 -2.90 -11.31 -0.58
C GLY A 267 -4.38 -10.99 -0.36
N HIS A 268 -4.88 -9.88 -0.90
CA HIS A 268 -6.32 -9.55 -0.86
C HIS A 268 -7.17 -10.57 -1.63
N ALA A 269 -6.68 -11.05 -2.77
CA ALA A 269 -7.37 -12.09 -3.54
C ALA A 269 -7.46 -13.40 -2.75
N LEU A 270 -6.37 -13.82 -2.10
CA LEU A 270 -6.34 -14.97 -1.19
C LEU A 270 -7.29 -14.77 0.00
N HIS A 271 -7.33 -13.58 0.61
CA HIS A 271 -8.24 -13.29 1.72
C HIS A 271 -9.70 -13.45 1.28
N THR A 272 -10.02 -13.01 0.07
CA THR A 272 -11.34 -13.23 -0.52
C THR A 272 -11.63 -14.70 -0.79
N VAL A 273 -10.71 -15.46 -1.41
CA VAL A 273 -11.02 -16.84 -1.85
C VAL A 273 -10.87 -17.93 -0.79
N LEU A 274 -10.11 -17.67 0.28
CA LEU A 274 -9.88 -18.64 1.35
C LEU A 274 -10.91 -18.56 2.47
N THR A 275 -11.79 -17.56 2.45
CA THR A 275 -12.84 -17.37 3.46
C THR A 275 -13.77 -18.59 3.54
N GLN A 276 -14.25 -18.85 4.74
CA GLN A 276 -15.25 -19.87 5.08
C GLN A 276 -16.44 -19.26 5.83
N ALA A 277 -16.53 -17.93 5.91
CA ALA A 277 -17.62 -17.25 6.56
C ALA A 277 -18.96 -17.59 5.88
N ASP A 278 -20.00 -17.79 6.69
CA ASP A 278 -21.33 -18.16 6.21
C ASP A 278 -22.15 -16.94 5.75
N TYR A 279 -21.84 -15.75 6.26
CA TYR A 279 -22.54 -14.51 5.93
C TYR A 279 -21.66 -13.60 5.09
N MET A 280 -22.22 -13.06 4.00
CA MET A 280 -21.46 -12.26 3.05
C MET A 280 -20.81 -11.02 3.67
N GLU A 281 -21.46 -10.43 4.67
CA GLU A 281 -21.02 -9.24 5.39
C GLU A 281 -19.71 -9.48 6.15
N PHE A 282 -19.42 -10.73 6.50
CA PHE A 282 -18.21 -11.13 7.22
C PHE A 282 -17.21 -11.89 6.34
N SER A 283 -17.53 -12.05 5.05
CA SER A 283 -16.74 -12.87 4.14
C SER A 283 -15.58 -12.11 3.51
N GLY A 284 -14.45 -12.82 3.35
CA GLY A 284 -13.28 -12.33 2.65
C GLY A 284 -12.71 -11.06 3.27
N THR A 285 -12.50 -10.03 2.45
CA THR A 285 -11.94 -8.73 2.85
C THR A 285 -12.95 -7.79 3.52
N SER A 286 -14.16 -8.26 3.84
CA SER A 286 -15.16 -7.51 4.63
C SER A 286 -14.82 -7.50 6.12
N VAL A 287 -13.62 -7.02 6.44
CA VAL A 287 -13.06 -6.87 7.79
C VAL A 287 -12.89 -5.38 8.11
N PRO A 288 -12.69 -4.99 9.39
CA PRO A 288 -12.35 -3.64 9.78
C PRO A 288 -11.31 -2.98 8.87
N ARG A 289 -11.58 -1.73 8.45
CA ARG A 289 -10.74 -0.99 7.49
C ARG A 289 -9.33 -0.69 8.01
N ASP A 290 -9.12 -0.69 9.31
CA ASP A 290 -7.80 -0.58 9.95
C ASP A 290 -7.08 -1.93 10.13
N PHE A 291 -7.70 -3.03 9.71
CA PHE A 291 -7.10 -4.36 9.64
C PHE A 291 -6.90 -4.87 8.20
N VAL A 292 -7.78 -4.50 7.26
CA VAL A 292 -7.85 -5.12 5.92
C VAL A 292 -6.51 -5.20 5.19
N GLU A 293 -5.62 -4.21 5.38
CA GLU A 293 -4.29 -4.18 4.76
C GLU A 293 -3.23 -5.03 5.48
N ALA A 294 -3.45 -5.44 6.73
CA ALA A 294 -2.43 -6.12 7.52
C ALA A 294 -2.03 -7.48 6.90
N PRO A 295 -2.95 -8.34 6.43
CA PRO A 295 -2.57 -9.59 5.77
C PRO A 295 -1.79 -9.38 4.46
N SER A 296 -2.18 -8.40 3.63
CA SER A 296 -1.50 -8.12 2.34
C SER A 296 -0.13 -7.47 2.56
N GLN A 297 -0.03 -6.49 3.46
CA GLN A 297 1.23 -5.85 3.83
C GLN A 297 2.21 -6.84 4.48
N MET A 298 1.71 -7.83 5.21
CA MET A 298 2.57 -8.86 5.77
C MET A 298 3.21 -9.69 4.65
N LEU A 299 2.46 -10.00 3.59
CA LEU A 299 2.98 -10.75 2.44
C LEU A 299 4.03 -9.97 1.62
N GLU A 300 4.10 -8.64 1.74
CA GLU A 300 5.20 -7.85 1.15
C GLU A 300 6.58 -8.24 1.72
N ASN A 301 6.65 -8.84 2.91
CA ASN A 301 7.93 -9.31 3.46
C ASN A 301 8.53 -10.47 2.66
N TRP A 302 7.73 -11.23 1.89
CA TRP A 302 8.22 -12.34 1.05
C TRP A 302 9.16 -11.85 -0.04
N VAL A 303 8.88 -10.69 -0.63
CA VAL A 303 9.71 -10.15 -1.73
C VAL A 303 11.04 -9.57 -1.23
N ARG A 304 11.26 -9.53 0.09
CA ARG A 304 12.49 -9.05 0.74
C ARG A 304 13.41 -10.19 1.16
N ASP A 305 12.90 -11.42 1.20
CA ASP A 305 13.67 -12.58 1.61
C ASP A 305 14.34 -13.26 0.42
N LYS A 306 15.66 -13.48 0.55
CA LYS A 306 16.46 -14.09 -0.51
C LYS A 306 16.00 -15.51 -0.84
N LYS A 307 15.67 -16.33 0.16
CA LYS A 307 15.29 -17.73 -0.08
C LYS A 307 13.97 -17.79 -0.84
N VAL A 308 13.05 -16.88 -0.55
CA VAL A 308 11.79 -16.72 -1.29
C VAL A 308 12.05 -16.26 -2.73
N LEU A 309 12.81 -15.18 -2.91
CA LEU A 309 13.11 -14.64 -4.24
C LEU A 309 13.86 -15.66 -5.12
N ASP A 310 14.81 -16.41 -4.55
CA ASP A 310 15.60 -17.41 -5.26
C ASP A 310 14.77 -18.56 -5.86
N ARG A 311 13.47 -18.66 -5.53
CA ARG A 311 12.53 -19.62 -6.12
C ARG A 311 12.01 -19.22 -7.50
N PHE A 312 12.03 -17.93 -7.83
CA PHE A 312 11.38 -17.43 -9.05
C PHE A 312 12.07 -16.23 -9.71
N ALA A 313 12.83 -15.44 -8.94
CA ALA A 313 13.51 -14.27 -9.42
C ALA A 313 14.83 -14.65 -10.10
N VAL A 314 14.74 -15.03 -11.37
CA VAL A 314 15.87 -15.39 -12.22
C VAL A 314 15.98 -14.44 -13.41
N ASP A 315 17.21 -14.17 -13.84
CA ASP A 315 17.46 -13.35 -15.01
C ASP A 315 16.85 -14.02 -16.25
N TYR A 316 15.83 -13.40 -16.85
CA TYR A 316 15.09 -13.99 -17.97
C TYR A 316 15.96 -14.28 -19.20
N ARG A 317 17.14 -13.65 -19.30
CA ARG A 317 18.05 -13.80 -20.45
C ARG A 317 18.79 -15.13 -20.43
N ASP A 318 19.12 -15.64 -19.24
CA ASP A 318 19.86 -16.89 -19.07
C ASP A 318 19.10 -17.97 -18.28
N GLY A 319 17.97 -17.60 -17.65
CA GLY A 319 17.09 -18.49 -16.89
C GLY A 319 17.68 -19.01 -15.57
N LYS A 320 18.85 -18.53 -15.13
CA LYS A 320 19.60 -19.12 -14.00
C LYS A 320 20.19 -18.10 -13.02
N SER A 321 20.56 -16.92 -13.48
CA SER A 321 21.22 -15.92 -12.62
C SER A 321 20.23 -15.37 -11.60
N LYS A 322 20.64 -15.27 -10.34
CA LYS A 322 19.79 -14.83 -9.22
C LYS A 322 20.21 -13.48 -8.69
N ILE A 323 19.32 -12.84 -7.93
CA ILE A 323 19.62 -11.57 -7.27
C ILE A 323 20.72 -11.80 -6.20
N PRO A 324 21.84 -11.07 -6.26
CA PRO A 324 22.88 -11.14 -5.24
C PRO A 324 22.35 -10.73 -3.87
N ALA A 325 22.77 -11.44 -2.81
CA ALA A 325 22.37 -11.12 -1.43
C ALA A 325 22.76 -9.68 -1.03
N GLU A 326 23.92 -9.22 -1.49
CA GLU A 326 24.40 -7.86 -1.27
C GLU A 326 23.43 -6.80 -1.81
N THR A 327 22.79 -7.06 -2.95
CA THR A 327 21.81 -6.13 -3.53
C THR A 327 20.58 -6.00 -2.64
N LEU A 328 20.10 -7.11 -2.07
CA LEU A 328 18.96 -7.10 -1.12
C LEU A 328 19.33 -6.39 0.19
N ASN A 329 20.53 -6.63 0.71
CA ASN A 329 21.02 -5.92 1.91
C ASN A 329 21.05 -4.41 1.67
N LYS A 330 21.59 -3.97 0.52
CA LYS A 330 21.61 -2.55 0.15
C LYS A 330 20.21 -1.95 -0.02
N LEU A 331 19.25 -2.71 -0.57
CA LEU A 331 17.84 -2.27 -0.65
C LEU A 331 17.25 -2.02 0.74
N GLU A 332 17.55 -2.91 1.69
CA GLU A 332 17.09 -2.77 3.07
C GLU A 332 17.75 -1.59 3.78
N GLU A 333 19.04 -1.37 3.57
CA GLU A 333 19.74 -0.18 4.07
C GLU A 333 19.14 1.12 3.52
N VAL A 334 18.82 1.17 2.22
CA VAL A 334 18.12 2.31 1.59
C VAL A 334 16.74 2.52 2.21
N ARG A 335 16.00 1.44 2.45
CA ARG A 335 14.68 1.49 3.09
C ARG A 335 14.82 2.14 4.46
N LEU A 336 15.68 1.59 5.34
CA LEU A 336 15.93 2.11 6.67
C LEU A 336 16.51 3.53 6.67
N ALA A 337 17.27 3.93 5.66
CA ALA A 337 17.78 5.28 5.52
C ALA A 337 16.73 6.32 5.08
N THR A 338 15.53 5.88 4.70
CA THR A 338 14.48 6.75 4.14
C THR A 338 13.09 6.49 4.72
N ILE A 339 12.99 5.63 5.74
CA ILE A 339 11.74 5.17 6.31
C ILE A 339 11.09 6.25 7.19
N GLY A 340 11.89 7.12 7.83
CA GLY A 340 11.38 8.23 8.64
C GLY A 340 10.62 9.27 7.80
N THR A 341 11.19 9.67 6.67
CA THR A 341 10.55 10.57 5.69
C THR A 341 9.35 9.92 5.01
N HIS A 342 9.39 8.61 4.77
CA HIS A 342 8.22 7.85 4.29
C HIS A 342 7.06 7.91 5.29
N TYR A 343 7.26 7.47 6.53
CA TYR A 343 6.17 7.43 7.51
C TYR A 343 5.73 8.83 7.93
N ARG A 344 6.61 9.82 8.07
CA ARG A 344 6.18 11.19 8.39
C ARG A 344 5.21 11.77 7.36
N ARG A 345 5.33 11.39 6.09
CA ARG A 345 4.34 11.73 5.06
C ARG A 345 3.01 10.99 5.28
N GLN A 346 3.03 9.69 5.57
CA GLN A 346 1.81 8.91 5.87
C GLN A 346 1.08 9.41 7.12
N LEU A 347 1.83 9.69 8.18
CA LEU A 347 1.31 10.26 9.42
C LEU A 347 0.70 11.65 9.19
N ALA A 348 1.28 12.46 8.30
CA ALA A 348 0.70 13.76 7.95
C ALA A 348 -0.68 13.62 7.29
N PHE A 349 -0.86 12.63 6.40
CA PHE A 349 -2.15 12.30 5.81
C PHE A 349 -3.16 11.75 6.83
N GLY A 350 -2.75 10.86 7.72
CA GLY A 350 -3.62 10.35 8.77
C GLY A 350 -4.04 11.43 9.77
N LEU A 351 -3.11 12.29 10.18
CA LEU A 351 -3.39 13.38 11.12
C LEU A 351 -4.29 14.45 10.50
N LEU A 352 -4.08 14.83 9.23
CA LEU A 352 -4.98 15.80 8.60
C LEU A 352 -6.40 15.24 8.41
N ASP A 353 -6.53 13.95 8.09
CA ASP A 353 -7.82 13.26 7.94
C ASP A 353 -8.58 13.22 9.28
N LEU A 354 -7.91 12.78 10.35
CA LEU A 354 -8.50 12.79 11.68
C LEU A 354 -8.82 14.21 12.16
N SER A 355 -7.96 15.21 11.90
CA SER A 355 -8.21 16.58 12.34
C SER A 355 -9.47 17.19 11.74
N ILE A 356 -9.70 17.01 10.44
CA ILE A 356 -10.88 17.58 9.77
C ILE A 356 -12.17 16.80 10.07
N HIS A 357 -12.08 15.53 10.46
CA HIS A 357 -13.24 14.70 10.80
C HIS A 357 -13.55 14.64 12.31
N MET A 358 -12.64 15.11 13.16
CA MET A 358 -12.85 15.20 14.62
C MET A 358 -13.29 16.58 15.08
N THR A 359 -13.28 17.59 14.21
CA THR A 359 -13.77 18.94 14.51
C THR A 359 -15.21 19.11 14.07
N THR A 360 -15.95 19.98 14.76
CA THR A 360 -17.28 20.44 14.37
C THR A 360 -17.31 21.95 14.10
N ASP A 361 -16.15 22.62 14.11
CA ASP A 361 -16.03 24.07 13.89
C ASP A 361 -16.20 24.42 12.40
N PRO A 362 -17.26 25.17 12.01
CA PRO A 362 -17.47 25.59 10.63
C PRO A 362 -16.30 26.37 10.04
N LYS A 363 -15.53 27.12 10.86
CA LYS A 363 -14.37 27.90 10.40
C LYS A 363 -13.25 27.00 9.86
N VAL A 364 -13.09 25.80 10.45
CA VAL A 364 -12.13 24.81 9.96
C VAL A 364 -12.57 24.28 8.60
N PHE A 365 -13.86 24.02 8.41
CA PHE A 365 -14.39 23.57 7.12
C PHE A 365 -14.22 24.66 6.06
N ASP A 366 -14.56 25.91 6.38
CA ASP A 366 -14.44 27.03 5.45
C ASP A 366 -12.98 27.30 5.03
N SER A 367 -12.01 26.91 5.88
CA SER A 367 -10.56 27.07 5.65
C SER A 367 -9.82 25.73 5.47
N VAL A 368 -10.53 24.68 5.01
CA VAL A 368 -10.00 23.30 5.01
C VAL A 368 -8.67 23.14 4.27
N ILE A 369 -8.45 23.88 3.19
CA ILE A 369 -7.18 23.87 2.44
C ILE A 369 -6.02 24.33 3.33
N ASP A 370 -6.18 25.47 4.02
CA ASP A 370 -5.12 26.06 4.82
C ASP A 370 -4.83 25.22 6.07
N VAL A 371 -5.90 24.71 6.72
CA VAL A 371 -5.77 23.83 7.89
C VAL A 371 -5.00 22.56 7.53
N THR A 372 -5.39 21.89 6.44
CA THR A 372 -4.74 20.63 6.03
C THR A 372 -3.32 20.86 5.51
N ASN A 373 -3.06 21.95 4.78
CA ASN A 373 -1.71 22.34 4.36
C ASN A 373 -0.80 22.64 5.56
N LYS A 374 -1.32 23.29 6.61
CA LYS A 374 -0.59 23.53 7.85
C LYS A 374 -0.22 22.22 8.55
N ILE A 375 -1.16 21.29 8.69
CA ILE A 375 -0.90 19.98 9.30
C ILE A 375 0.16 19.19 8.49
N MET A 376 0.09 19.25 7.15
CA MET A 376 1.12 18.69 6.28
C MET A 376 2.49 19.32 6.52
N GLY A 377 2.56 20.64 6.69
CA GLY A 377 3.78 21.37 7.00
C GLY A 377 4.39 20.99 8.35
N ASP A 378 3.57 20.97 9.41
CA ASP A 378 3.99 20.69 10.78
C ASP A 378 4.41 19.23 10.99
N THR A 379 3.87 18.31 10.18
CA THR A 379 4.13 16.86 10.29
C THR A 379 5.13 16.36 9.27
N TYR A 380 5.19 16.92 8.07
CA TYR A 380 6.10 16.49 7.02
C TYR A 380 6.92 17.66 6.50
N LEU A 381 6.50 18.28 5.40
CA LEU A 381 7.16 19.43 4.80
C LEU A 381 6.09 20.41 4.33
N PRO A 382 6.35 21.73 4.38
CA PRO A 382 5.47 22.72 3.79
C PRO A 382 5.19 22.39 2.33
N VAL A 383 3.91 22.25 1.99
CA VAL A 383 3.47 22.09 0.61
C VAL A 383 3.74 23.37 -0.19
N PRO A 384 3.83 23.30 -1.54
CA PRO A 384 3.98 24.50 -2.35
C PRO A 384 2.85 25.52 -2.12
N GLU A 385 3.16 26.80 -2.22
CA GLU A 385 2.18 27.88 -2.05
C GLU A 385 0.98 27.74 -3.01
N GLY A 386 -0.22 27.96 -2.48
CA GLY A 386 -1.48 27.75 -3.20
C GLY A 386 -1.74 26.29 -3.59
N SER A 387 -1.15 25.31 -2.89
CA SER A 387 -1.54 23.91 -3.03
C SER A 387 -2.89 23.63 -2.38
N GLY A 388 -3.63 22.68 -2.92
CA GLY A 388 -4.85 22.14 -2.32
C GLY A 388 -4.80 20.62 -2.38
N LEU A 389 -3.77 20.01 -1.76
CA LEU A 389 -3.51 18.57 -1.87
C LEU A 389 -4.76 17.74 -1.53
N ILE A 390 -5.48 18.17 -0.48
CA ILE A 390 -6.71 17.56 0.03
C ILE A 390 -7.80 17.45 -1.04
N ALA A 391 -7.90 18.42 -1.97
CA ALA A 391 -8.93 18.44 -3.01
C ALA A 391 -8.79 17.29 -4.01
N SER A 392 -7.58 16.72 -4.12
CA SER A 392 -7.30 15.57 -4.99
C SER A 392 -6.99 14.28 -4.21
N PHE A 393 -7.30 14.27 -2.90
CA PHE A 393 -7.06 13.15 -2.01
C PHE A 393 -8.27 12.21 -1.97
N GLY A 394 -8.32 11.29 -2.94
CA GLY A 394 -9.47 10.41 -3.18
C GLY A 394 -9.93 9.60 -1.97
N HIS A 395 -9.02 9.23 -1.06
CA HIS A 395 -9.34 8.51 0.18
C HIS A 395 -10.47 9.14 0.99
N LEU A 396 -10.55 10.47 1.03
CA LEU A 396 -11.53 11.20 1.85
C LEU A 396 -12.95 11.15 1.28
N GLY A 397 -13.10 10.81 0.00
CA GLY A 397 -14.39 10.58 -0.67
C GLY A 397 -14.65 9.11 -1.02
N GLY A 398 -13.63 8.26 -0.97
CA GLY A 398 -13.67 6.86 -1.42
C GLY A 398 -13.87 5.82 -0.30
N GLY A 399 -14.41 6.23 0.85
CA GLY A 399 -14.71 5.33 1.98
C GLY A 399 -13.61 5.20 3.05
N TYR A 400 -12.50 5.93 2.90
CA TYR A 400 -11.39 6.00 3.89
C TYR A 400 -11.43 7.29 4.73
N ASP A 401 -12.53 8.03 4.71
CA ASP A 401 -12.77 9.17 5.59
C ASP A 401 -12.68 8.77 7.07
N ALA A 402 -11.92 9.54 7.86
CA ALA A 402 -11.52 9.20 9.22
C ALA A 402 -10.93 7.77 9.34
N GLY A 403 -10.22 7.34 8.31
CA GLY A 403 -9.72 5.97 8.16
C GLY A 403 -8.30 5.89 7.64
N TYR A 404 -7.67 7.00 7.23
CA TYR A 404 -6.34 6.94 6.63
C TYR A 404 -5.26 6.47 7.63
N TYR A 405 -5.48 6.66 8.94
CA TYR A 405 -4.60 6.09 9.97
C TYR A 405 -4.48 4.56 9.86
N GLY A 406 -5.48 3.90 9.28
CA GLY A 406 -5.57 2.46 9.11
C GLY A 406 -4.37 1.85 8.38
N TYR A 407 -3.73 2.58 7.45
CA TYR A 407 -2.51 2.08 6.79
C TYR A 407 -1.35 1.88 7.77
N ALA A 408 -1.09 2.86 8.66
CA ALA A 408 -0.02 2.74 9.64
C ALA A 408 -0.40 1.77 10.77
N TRP A 409 -1.69 1.66 11.08
CA TRP A 409 -2.22 0.70 12.04
C TRP A 409 -2.04 -0.74 11.53
N ALA A 410 -2.44 -0.99 10.29
CA ALA A 410 -2.26 -2.26 9.60
C ALA A 410 -0.79 -2.63 9.43
N ASP A 411 0.10 -1.67 9.12
CA ASP A 411 1.55 -1.91 9.09
C ASP A 411 2.06 -2.43 10.44
N ALA A 412 1.53 -1.89 11.55
CA ALA A 412 1.94 -2.32 12.88
C ALA A 412 1.51 -3.76 13.18
N ILE A 413 0.27 -4.11 12.83
CA ILE A 413 -0.26 -5.47 12.94
C ILE A 413 0.53 -6.43 12.03
N SER A 414 0.76 -6.03 10.78
CA SER A 414 1.52 -6.76 9.77
C SER A 414 2.94 -7.09 10.28
N ALA A 415 3.65 -6.12 10.84
CA ALA A 415 4.97 -6.34 11.40
C ALA A 415 4.96 -7.33 12.57
N ASP A 416 3.93 -7.26 13.43
CA ASP A 416 3.77 -8.19 14.55
C ASP A 416 3.45 -9.62 14.07
N MET A 417 2.58 -9.75 13.08
CA MET A 417 2.28 -11.03 12.43
C MET A 417 3.49 -11.63 11.71
N ALA A 418 4.26 -10.80 11.00
CA ALA A 418 5.50 -11.22 10.34
C ALA A 418 6.57 -11.72 11.34
N SER A 419 6.57 -11.21 12.57
CA SER A 419 7.51 -11.64 13.61
C SER A 419 7.39 -13.13 13.95
N VAL A 420 6.18 -13.69 13.82
CA VAL A 420 5.91 -15.12 14.02
C VAL A 420 6.68 -15.97 13.01
N PHE A 421 6.67 -15.57 11.73
CA PHE A 421 7.44 -16.23 10.68
C PHE A 421 8.96 -16.02 10.88
N LYS A 422 9.39 -14.82 11.29
CA LYS A 422 10.82 -14.53 11.56
C LYS A 422 11.41 -15.44 12.64
N GLN A 423 10.61 -15.84 13.63
CA GLN A 423 11.03 -16.72 14.73
C GLN A 423 10.91 -18.21 14.38
N ALA A 424 10.26 -18.54 13.27
CA ALA A 424 9.99 -19.92 12.87
C ALA A 424 11.24 -20.61 12.29
N PRO A 425 11.43 -21.92 12.52
CA PRO A 425 12.49 -22.69 11.87
C PRO A 425 12.41 -22.64 10.34
N GLY A 426 11.19 -22.69 9.79
CA GLY A 426 10.94 -22.58 8.34
C GLY A 426 10.97 -21.15 7.81
N GLY A 427 11.15 -20.13 8.66
CA GLY A 427 11.05 -18.73 8.28
C GLY A 427 9.73 -18.40 7.59
N LEU A 428 9.80 -17.59 6.54
CA LEU A 428 8.66 -17.24 5.68
C LEU A 428 8.09 -18.43 4.87
N MET A 429 8.73 -19.60 4.90
CA MET A 429 8.24 -20.82 4.25
C MET A 429 7.74 -21.87 5.26
N ASP A 430 7.56 -21.48 6.52
CA ASP A 430 7.03 -22.39 7.54
C ASP A 430 5.55 -22.74 7.27
N ARG A 431 5.31 -23.98 6.85
CA ARG A 431 3.97 -24.47 6.46
C ARG A 431 2.98 -24.52 7.62
N ASN A 432 3.43 -24.74 8.85
CA ASN A 432 2.52 -24.81 9.99
C ASN A 432 1.99 -23.41 10.33
N ILE A 433 2.86 -22.40 10.27
CA ILE A 433 2.44 -21.01 10.46
C ILE A 433 1.62 -20.53 9.25
N GLY A 434 1.96 -20.94 8.02
CA GLY A 434 1.14 -20.68 6.83
C GLY A 434 -0.30 -21.23 6.96
N LYS A 435 -0.46 -22.47 7.43
CA LYS A 435 -1.77 -23.05 7.74
C LYS A 435 -2.48 -22.31 8.87
N ARG A 436 -1.76 -21.87 9.91
CA ARG A 436 -2.35 -21.06 10.98
C ARG A 436 -2.82 -19.71 10.47
N LEU A 437 -2.05 -19.06 9.61
CA LEU A 437 -2.45 -17.82 8.94
C LEU A 437 -3.71 -18.04 8.10
N ARG A 438 -3.77 -19.14 7.34
CA ARG A 438 -4.97 -19.55 6.60
C ARG A 438 -6.17 -19.62 7.53
N ASN A 439 -6.06 -20.38 8.61
CA ASN A 439 -7.20 -20.78 9.41
C ASN A 439 -7.66 -19.68 10.35
N GLU A 440 -6.75 -18.90 10.91
CA GLU A 440 -7.08 -17.91 11.95
C GLU A 440 -7.34 -16.51 11.40
N ILE A 441 -6.79 -16.19 10.22
CA ILE A 441 -6.94 -14.86 9.61
C ILE A 441 -7.79 -14.95 8.34
N TYR A 442 -7.33 -15.70 7.33
CA TYR A 442 -7.94 -15.67 6.00
C TYR A 442 -9.31 -16.39 5.94
N ALA A 443 -9.44 -17.54 6.61
CA ALA A 443 -10.64 -18.35 6.56
C ALA A 443 -11.80 -17.73 7.35
N VAL A 444 -11.49 -17.04 8.45
CA VAL A 444 -12.52 -16.53 9.36
C VAL A 444 -13.19 -15.27 8.83
N GLY A 445 -12.46 -14.42 8.10
CA GLY A 445 -12.93 -13.08 7.77
C GLY A 445 -13.29 -12.32 9.05
N ASP A 446 -14.42 -11.61 9.04
CA ASP A 446 -14.93 -10.86 10.20
C ASP A 446 -15.99 -11.65 10.99
N ALA A 447 -16.10 -12.97 10.78
CA ALA A 447 -17.04 -13.82 11.52
C ALA A 447 -16.63 -14.02 13.00
N ARG A 448 -15.42 -13.56 13.34
CA ARG A 448 -14.85 -13.51 14.68
C ARG A 448 -14.14 -12.17 14.80
N ASP A 449 -14.29 -11.52 15.96
CA ASP A 449 -13.60 -10.27 16.26
C ASP A 449 -12.10 -10.39 15.91
N ILE A 450 -11.62 -9.44 15.11
CA ILE A 450 -10.26 -9.44 14.57
C ILE A 450 -9.19 -9.48 15.67
N ASP A 451 -9.41 -8.87 16.83
CA ASP A 451 -8.46 -8.94 17.95
C ASP A 451 -8.32 -10.37 18.47
N VAL A 452 -9.39 -11.17 18.43
CA VAL A 452 -9.36 -12.60 18.76
C VAL A 452 -8.62 -13.38 17.67
N SER A 453 -8.89 -13.07 16.40
CA SER A 453 -8.21 -13.71 15.25
C SER A 453 -6.70 -13.46 15.24
N ILE A 454 -6.28 -12.23 15.50
CA ILE A 454 -4.85 -11.86 15.63
C ILE A 454 -4.22 -12.61 16.80
N ARG A 455 -4.85 -12.65 17.98
CA ARG A 455 -4.31 -13.38 19.14
C ARG A 455 -4.21 -14.88 18.89
N ALA A 456 -5.19 -15.48 18.22
CA ALA A 456 -5.14 -16.89 17.84
C ALA A 456 -3.96 -17.17 16.88
N PHE A 457 -3.69 -16.26 15.93
CA PHE A 457 -2.55 -16.37 15.03
C PHE A 457 -1.20 -16.13 15.71
N LEU A 458 -1.09 -15.10 16.56
CA LEU A 458 0.14 -14.74 17.27
C LEU A 458 0.47 -15.72 18.40
N GLN A 459 -0.54 -16.35 18.99
CA GLN A 459 -0.46 -17.12 20.23
C GLN A 459 0.04 -16.30 21.44
N ARG A 460 -0.19 -14.99 21.40
CA ARG A 460 0.09 -13.99 22.44
C ARG A 460 -0.69 -12.71 22.15
N GLU A 461 -0.65 -11.76 23.08
CA GLU A 461 -1.19 -10.42 22.86
C GLU A 461 -0.39 -9.65 21.78
N PRO A 462 -1.05 -8.76 21.00
CA PRO A 462 -0.38 -7.93 20.01
C PRO A 462 0.64 -6.97 20.63
N SER A 463 1.73 -6.70 19.92
CA SER A 463 2.78 -5.74 20.32
C SER A 463 3.16 -4.81 19.18
N LEU A 464 3.50 -3.56 19.53
CA LEU A 464 4.08 -2.59 18.61
C LEU A 464 5.60 -2.76 18.44
N ASP A 465 6.25 -3.61 19.24
CA ASP A 465 7.71 -3.77 19.23
C ASP A 465 8.25 -4.19 17.85
N PRO A 466 7.66 -5.20 17.17
CA PRO A 466 8.15 -5.58 15.83
C PRO A 466 8.00 -4.46 14.82
N PHE A 467 6.97 -3.64 14.94
CA PHE A 467 6.80 -2.47 14.08
C PHE A 467 7.85 -1.39 14.35
N PHE A 468 8.17 -1.13 15.61
CA PHE A 468 9.24 -0.18 15.96
C PHE A 468 10.60 -0.66 15.44
N GLU A 469 10.91 -1.95 15.58
CA GLU A 469 12.12 -2.55 14.96
C GLU A 469 12.09 -2.36 13.43
N PHE A 470 10.96 -2.68 12.79
CA PHE A 470 10.78 -2.59 11.36
C PHE A 470 11.01 -1.18 10.78
N ILE A 471 10.62 -0.14 11.52
CA ILE A 471 10.86 1.26 11.11
C ILE A 471 12.16 1.86 11.66
N GLY A 472 12.99 1.04 12.32
CA GLY A 472 14.30 1.43 12.83
C GLY A 472 14.25 2.35 14.06
N LEU A 473 13.20 2.25 14.88
CA LEU A 473 13.12 2.88 16.18
C LEU A 473 13.67 1.93 17.25
N LYS A 474 14.62 2.42 18.05
CA LYS A 474 15.05 1.73 19.28
C LYS A 474 14.01 2.01 20.36
N GLN A 475 13.63 0.98 21.12
CA GLN A 475 12.72 1.12 22.27
C GLN A 475 13.20 2.24 23.21
N LYS A 476 12.25 3.04 23.70
CA LYS A 476 12.44 3.92 24.85
C LYS A 476 11.35 3.63 25.85
#